data_AF-A0A6J7NU32-F1
#
_entry.id   AF-A0A6J7NU32-F1
#
_cell.length_a   1.000
_cell.length_b   1.000
_cell.length_c   1.000
_cell.angle_alpha   90.00
_cell.angle_beta   90.00
_cell.angle_gamma   90.00
#
_symmetry.space_group_name_H-M   'P 1'
#
loop_
_entity.id
_entity.type
_entity.pdbx_description
1 polymer ?
#
loop_
_entity_poly.entity_id
_entity_poly.type
_entity_poly.pdbx_seq_one_letter_code
_entity_poly.pdbx_strand_id
1 'polypeptide(L)'
;MGWFKLRSTTELYPDSADAALAELLDAAGVDAALAKAEEALTRGDAPLAIRLGEAIAASSLEDPRLRGLMARAHRYLLENGGDQSFWEHGWLVTELARWEGQAND
;
A
#
# COMPACT_ATOMS: atom_id res chain seq x y z
N MET A 1 -24.81 -3.40 -7.81
CA MET A 1 -24.45 -2.06 -8.32
C MET A 1 -23.42 -2.23 -9.41
N GLY A 2 -23.59 -1.52 -10.54
CA GLY A 2 -22.76 -1.66 -11.74
C GLY A 2 -21.41 -0.96 -11.64
N TRP A 3 -20.57 -1.14 -12.67
CA TRP A 3 -19.20 -0.62 -12.76
C TRP A 3 -19.13 0.92 -12.80
N PHE A 4 -20.17 1.59 -13.30
CA PHE A 4 -20.28 3.05 -13.34
C PHE A 4 -21.09 3.58 -12.15
N LYS A 5 -20.43 4.36 -11.29
CA LYS A 5 -20.89 4.92 -10.02
C LYS A 5 -21.27 6.41 -10.13
N LEU A 6 -21.08 7.06 -11.28
CA LEU A 6 -21.42 8.47 -11.53
C LEU A 6 -20.64 9.47 -10.64
N ARG A 7 -19.43 9.11 -10.18
CA ARG A 7 -18.61 9.99 -9.32
C ARG A 7 -17.46 10.64 -10.08
N SER A 8 -16.98 10.00 -11.14
CA SER A 8 -15.91 10.53 -11.97
C SER A 8 -16.10 10.14 -13.44
N THR A 9 -15.75 11.07 -14.34
CA THR A 9 -15.64 10.77 -15.77
C THR A 9 -14.59 9.70 -16.06
N THR A 10 -13.59 9.54 -15.19
CA THR A 10 -12.53 8.51 -15.33
C THR A 10 -13.08 7.09 -15.23
N GLU A 11 -14.26 6.89 -14.63
CA GLU A 11 -14.89 5.57 -14.53
C GLU A 11 -15.27 4.97 -15.91
N LEU A 12 -15.30 5.79 -16.97
CA LEU A 12 -15.53 5.36 -18.35
C LEU A 12 -14.26 4.86 -19.06
N TYR A 13 -13.10 4.92 -18.41
CA TYR A 13 -11.78 4.64 -18.97
C TYR A 13 -11.03 3.60 -18.12
N PRO A 14 -9.91 3.04 -18.61
CA PRO A 14 -9.04 2.21 -17.79
C PRO A 14 -8.63 2.93 -16.50
N ASP A 15 -8.46 2.16 -15.42
CA ASP A 15 -8.08 2.71 -14.13
C ASP A 15 -6.72 3.43 -14.23
N SER A 16 -6.72 4.71 -13.88
CA SER A 16 -5.56 5.58 -13.92
C SER A 16 -4.95 5.82 -12.53
N ALA A 17 -5.42 5.12 -11.48
CA ALA A 17 -5.00 5.37 -10.11
C ALA A 17 -3.48 5.15 -9.91
N ASP A 18 -2.92 4.08 -10.46
CA ASP A 18 -1.48 3.81 -10.36
C ASP A 18 -0.65 4.86 -11.10
N ALA A 19 -1.07 5.23 -12.32
CA ALA A 19 -0.39 6.27 -13.09
C ALA A 19 -0.45 7.63 -12.37
N ALA A 20 -1.61 8.00 -11.81
CA ALA A 20 -1.76 9.23 -11.05
C ALA A 20 -0.88 9.26 -9.79
N LEU A 21 -0.76 8.13 -9.08
CA LEU A 21 0.14 8.02 -7.93
C LEU A 21 1.62 8.11 -8.34
N ALA A 22 2.01 7.53 -9.47
CA ALA A 22 3.37 7.65 -9.99
C ALA A 22 3.74 9.11 -10.32
N GLU A 23 2.84 9.86 -10.97
CA GLU A 23 3.03 11.29 -11.26
C GLU A 23 3.18 12.12 -9.96
N LEU A 24 2.36 11.83 -8.94
CA LEU A 24 2.46 12.50 -7.64
C LEU A 24 3.75 12.13 -6.90
N LEU A 25 4.20 10.88 -7.03
CA LEU A 25 5.44 10.40 -6.43
C LEU A 25 6.66 11.06 -7.08
N ASP A 26 6.67 11.20 -8.41
CA ASP A 26 7.73 11.91 -9.14
C ASP A 26 7.80 13.39 -8.69
N ALA A 27 6.65 14.04 -8.53
CA ALA A 27 6.58 15.42 -8.07
C ALA A 27 6.97 15.62 -6.60
N ALA A 28 6.58 14.70 -5.71
CA ALA A 28 6.79 14.83 -4.26
C ALA A 28 8.14 14.25 -3.78
N GLY A 29 8.67 13.27 -4.52
CA GLY A 29 9.82 12.46 -4.12
C GLY A 29 9.46 11.31 -3.19
N VAL A 30 10.27 10.24 -3.27
CA VAL A 30 10.10 8.99 -2.51
C VAL A 30 10.11 9.22 -1.00
N ASP A 31 11.05 10.02 -0.48
CA ASP A 31 11.19 10.23 0.96
C ASP A 31 9.95 10.87 1.61
N ALA A 32 9.36 11.86 0.93
CA ALA A 32 8.17 12.55 1.39
C ALA A 32 6.94 11.63 1.34
N ALA A 33 6.80 10.85 0.27
CA ALA A 33 5.74 9.85 0.14
C ALA A 33 5.84 8.78 1.24
N LEU A 34 7.06 8.30 1.52
CA LEU A 34 7.30 7.30 2.55
C LEU A 34 6.99 7.84 3.95
N ALA A 35 7.32 9.10 4.23
CA ALA A 35 6.90 9.77 5.47
C ALA A 35 5.36 9.84 5.59
N LYS A 36 4.65 10.14 4.50
CA LYS A 36 3.17 10.14 4.51
C LYS A 36 2.56 8.76 4.75
N ALA A 37 3.20 7.72 4.24
CA ALA A 37 2.77 6.35 4.47
C ALA A 37 3.02 5.90 5.93
N GLU A 38 4.15 6.29 6.53
CA GLU A 38 4.41 6.09 7.97
C GLU A 38 3.45 6.86 8.87
N GLU A 39 3.15 8.12 8.53
CA GLU A 39 2.12 8.90 9.22
C GLU A 39 0.74 8.22 9.12
N ALA A 40 0.43 7.57 7.98
CA ALA A 40 -0.82 6.84 7.78
C ALA A 40 -0.93 5.62 8.69
N LEU A 41 0.14 4.83 8.75
CA LEU A 41 0.19 3.70 9.67
C LEU A 41 0.11 4.15 11.14
N THR A 42 0.77 5.24 11.50
CA THR A 42 0.77 5.77 12.87
C THR A 42 -0.64 6.15 13.34
N ARG A 43 -1.52 6.61 12.45
CA ARG A 43 -2.93 6.92 12.75
C ARG A 43 -3.89 5.74 12.55
N GLY A 44 -3.37 4.54 12.33
CA GLY A 44 -4.15 3.30 12.15
C GLY A 44 -4.72 3.09 10.74
N ASP A 45 -4.35 3.93 9.77
CA ASP A 45 -4.79 3.79 8.38
C ASP A 45 -3.80 2.93 7.59
N ALA A 46 -3.72 1.65 7.97
CA ALA A 46 -2.86 0.68 7.31
C ALA A 46 -3.18 0.46 5.82
N PRO A 47 -4.46 0.47 5.36
CA PRO A 47 -4.75 0.38 3.93
C PRO A 47 -4.15 1.54 3.12
N LEU A 48 -4.23 2.77 3.62
CA LEU A 48 -3.58 3.90 2.96
C LEU A 48 -2.05 3.78 2.98
N ALA A 49 -1.46 3.34 4.10
CA ALA A 49 -0.02 3.11 4.20
C ALA A 49 0.47 2.08 3.17
N ILE A 50 -0.25 0.96 3.02
CA ILE A 50 0.03 -0.09 2.03
C ILE A 50 -0.08 0.49 0.62
N ARG A 51 -1.15 1.22 0.31
CA ARG A 51 -1.36 1.78 -1.03
C ARG A 51 -0.26 2.74 -1.46
N LEU A 52 0.20 3.59 -0.55
CA LEU A 52 1.34 4.48 -0.79
C LEU A 52 2.64 3.68 -0.94
N GLY A 53 2.85 2.66 -0.11
CA GLY A 53 4.01 1.79 -0.18
C GLY A 53 4.10 1.01 -1.50
N GLU A 54 2.98 0.50 -2.02
CA GLU A 54 2.92 -0.16 -3.34
C GLU A 54 3.31 0.79 -4.47
N ALA A 55 2.85 2.06 -4.43
CA ALA A 55 3.23 3.07 -5.41
C ALA A 55 4.73 3.36 -5.36
N ILE A 56 5.32 3.43 -4.16
CA ILE A 56 6.77 3.59 -3.99
C ILE A 56 7.52 2.37 -4.52
N ALA A 57 7.08 1.15 -4.18
CA ALA A 57 7.70 -0.10 -4.61
C ALA A 57 7.74 -0.27 -6.13
N ALA A 58 6.73 0.24 -6.83
CA ALA A 58 6.68 0.25 -8.29
C ALA A 58 7.78 1.14 -8.92
N SER A 59 8.29 2.13 -8.17
CA SER A 59 9.36 3.04 -8.62
C SER A 59 10.77 2.66 -8.13
N SER A 60 10.88 1.96 -7.00
CA SER A 60 12.15 1.54 -6.39
C SER A 60 11.96 0.32 -5.48
N LEU A 61 12.60 -0.81 -5.82
CA LEU A 61 12.41 -2.11 -5.15
C LEU A 61 13.35 -2.37 -3.95
N GLU A 62 14.29 -1.46 -3.67
CA GLU A 62 15.40 -1.72 -2.72
C GLU A 62 15.52 -0.67 -1.60
N ASP A 63 14.39 -0.22 -1.04
CA ASP A 63 14.39 0.64 0.16
C ASP A 63 14.05 -0.17 1.44
N PRO A 64 14.99 -0.37 2.39
CA PRO A 64 14.73 -1.04 3.66
C PRO A 64 13.64 -0.37 4.51
N ARG A 65 13.48 0.96 4.40
CA ARG A 65 12.45 1.72 5.13
C ARG A 65 11.07 1.39 4.57
N LEU A 66 10.94 1.27 3.26
CA LEU A 66 9.72 0.79 2.62
C LEU A 66 9.37 -0.64 3.03
N ARG A 67 10.35 -1.56 2.99
CA ARG A 67 10.15 -2.95 3.42
C ARG A 67 9.63 -3.02 4.87
N GLY A 68 10.29 -2.28 5.78
CA GLY A 68 9.88 -2.20 7.18
C GLY A 68 8.48 -1.61 7.38
N LEU A 69 8.11 -0.58 6.62
CA LEU A 69 6.77 -0.02 6.63
C LEU A 69 5.73 -1.06 6.19
N MET A 70 5.96 -1.74 5.05
CA MET A 70 5.01 -2.70 4.49
C MET A 70 4.78 -3.88 5.43
N ALA A 71 5.84 -4.43 6.03
CA ALA A 71 5.72 -5.47 7.04
C ALA A 71 4.89 -5.01 8.26
N ARG A 72 5.17 -3.82 8.79
CA ARG A 72 4.42 -3.26 9.94
C ARG A 72 2.94 -3.02 9.60
N ALA A 73 2.63 -2.57 8.38
CA ALA A 73 1.25 -2.31 7.97
C ALA A 73 0.41 -3.60 7.83
N HIS A 74 0.98 -4.65 7.23
CA HIS A 74 0.30 -5.96 7.15
C HIS A 74 0.13 -6.61 8.52
N ARG A 75 1.15 -6.50 9.39
CA ARG A 75 1.05 -6.95 10.78
C ARG A 75 -0.04 -6.20 11.54
N TYR A 76 -0.12 -4.88 11.37
CA TYR A 76 -1.18 -4.07 11.99
C TYR A 76 -2.57 -4.57 11.59
N LEU A 77 -2.80 -4.87 10.31
CA LEU A 77 -4.09 -5.42 9.86
C LEU A 77 -4.38 -6.79 10.49
N LEU A 78 -3.39 -7.69 10.57
CA LEU A 78 -3.56 -8.98 11.25
C LEU A 78 -3.93 -8.83 12.73
N GLU A 79 -3.38 -7.82 13.41
CA GLU A 79 -3.63 -7.57 14.84
C GLU A 79 -4.94 -6.78 15.11
N ASN A 80 -5.49 -6.07 14.10
CA ASN A 80 -6.59 -5.12 14.29
C ASN A 80 -7.83 -5.41 13.41
N GLY A 81 -8.05 -6.68 13.05
CA GLY A 81 -9.32 -7.11 12.45
C GLY A 81 -9.31 -7.27 10.93
N GLY A 82 -8.14 -7.39 10.28
CA GLY A 82 -7.99 -7.91 8.93
C GLY A 82 -7.98 -9.44 8.85
N ASP A 83 -8.32 -10.14 9.92
CA ASP A 83 -8.34 -11.60 10.03
C ASP A 83 -9.75 -12.20 10.01
N GLN A 84 -10.77 -11.39 9.68
CA GLN A 84 -12.18 -11.77 9.78
C GLN A 84 -12.60 -12.79 8.71
N SER A 85 -11.82 -12.90 7.63
CA SER A 85 -12.00 -13.88 6.57
C SER A 85 -10.75 -14.74 6.42
N PHE A 86 -10.94 -16.05 6.20
CA PHE A 86 -9.85 -16.99 5.90
C PHE A 86 -8.95 -16.49 4.75
N TRP A 87 -9.56 -15.91 3.72
CA TRP A 87 -8.84 -15.38 2.56
C TRP A 87 -8.04 -14.13 2.90
N GLU A 88 -8.61 -13.23 3.69
CA GLU A 88 -7.96 -11.99 4.11
C GLU A 88 -6.76 -12.31 5.00
N HIS A 89 -6.95 -13.16 6.01
CA HIS A 89 -5.89 -13.61 6.89
C HIS A 89 -4.75 -14.28 6.11
N GLY A 90 -5.08 -15.24 5.23
CA GLY A 90 -4.08 -15.95 4.42
C GLY A 90 -3.30 -15.01 3.49
N TRP A 91 -3.97 -14.03 2.89
CA TRP A 91 -3.33 -13.01 2.07
C TRP A 91 -2.37 -12.14 2.88
N LEU A 92 -2.83 -11.61 4.02
CA LEU A 92 -2.00 -10.75 4.88
C LEU A 92 -0.76 -11.49 5.43
N VAL A 93 -0.88 -12.77 5.80
CA VAL A 93 0.26 -13.58 6.23
C VAL A 93 1.26 -13.77 5.08
N THR A 94 0.77 -14.03 3.87
CA THR A 94 1.63 -14.21 2.68
C THR A 94 2.40 -12.93 2.36
N GLU A 95 1.71 -11.79 2.39
CA GLU A 95 2.32 -10.49 2.12
C GLU A 95 3.31 -10.08 3.21
N LEU A 96 2.97 -10.31 4.49
CA LEU A 96 3.91 -10.06 5.59
C LEU A 96 5.19 -10.85 5.41
N ALA A 97 5.10 -12.15 5.11
CA ALA A 97 6.25 -13.00 4.86
C ALA A 97 7.08 -12.54 3.64
N ARG A 98 6.42 -12.05 2.58
CA ARG A 98 7.09 -11.47 1.40
C ARG A 98 7.94 -10.26 1.79
N TRP A 99 7.36 -9.31 2.53
CA TRP A 99 8.03 -8.07 2.92
C TRP A 99 9.11 -8.29 3.99
N GLU A 100 8.96 -9.28 4.87
CA GLU A 100 9.99 -9.68 5.84
C GLU A 100 11.14 -10.45 5.19
N GLY A 101 10.86 -11.33 4.23
CA GLY A 101 11.88 -12.09 3.50
C GLY A 101 12.81 -11.20 2.69
N GLN A 102 12.27 -10.13 2.11
CA GLN A 102 13.06 -9.10 1.42
C GLN A 102 14.00 -8.32 2.36
N ALA A 103 13.87 -8.40 3.69
CA ALA A 103 14.80 -7.72 4.60
C ALA A 103 16.13 -8.47 4.79
N ASN A 104 16.23 -9.71 4.31
CA ASN A 104 17.36 -10.61 4.54
C ASN A 104 18.24 -10.85 3.29
N ASP A 105 17.91 -10.19 2.18
CA ASP A 105 18.66 -10.16 0.91
C ASP A 105 19.33 -8.78 0.73
#